data_AF-A0A956AGB3-F1
#
_entry.id   AF-A0A956AGB3-F1
#
_cell.length_a   1.000
_cell.length_b   1.000
_cell.length_c   1.000
_cell.angle_alpha   90.00
_cell.angle_beta   90.00
_cell.angle_gamma   90.00
#
_symmetry.space_group_name_H-M   'P 1'
#
loop_
_entity.id
_entity.type
_entity.pdbx_description
1 polymer ?
#
loop_
_entity_poly.entity_id
_entity_poly.type
_entity_poly.pdbx_seq_one_letter_code
_entity_poly.pdbx_strand_id
1 'polypeptide(L)'
;MKFFVAKVDVKAVKKNAHGDVVLSPLRFTYEEDQLRLPVRLGLLNAAGKQDLIVYILNPESRFEAANYKNVFIPSNLEVLDEIRKDFGGFYAELFDATLAKEGGKAVVTEYAWQAGSCDPCPVPPLQPSDLYTLGGDVFGEAKGEAQDPADRSQPFFGQASSWVLTRLHTRYDQKTLSEDLVFVPAGPVTGGRGSEGISQEQPGAVEPASVNNFQGRYIIRHYWGGEVKCDAPVWGRWGG
;
A
#
# COMPACT_ATOMS: atom_id res chain seq x y z
N MET A 1 -11.28 -8.39 23.08
CA MET A 1 -10.66 -7.05 22.92
C MET A 1 -9.38 -6.95 23.75
N LYS A 2 -8.23 -6.90 23.06
CA LYS A 2 -6.90 -6.68 23.65
C LYS A 2 -6.45 -5.28 23.26
N PHE A 3 -5.89 -4.53 24.20
CA PHE A 3 -5.27 -3.23 23.90
C PHE A 3 -4.02 -3.07 24.76
N PHE A 4 -3.07 -2.31 24.24
CA PHE A 4 -1.85 -1.92 24.95
C PHE A 4 -1.76 -0.39 24.93
N VAL A 5 -1.34 0.19 26.05
CA VAL A 5 -1.12 1.62 26.18
C VAL A 5 0.36 1.85 26.43
N ALA A 6 1.01 2.58 25.53
CA ALA A 6 2.38 3.01 25.71
C ALA A 6 2.41 4.51 26.04
N LYS A 7 3.17 4.90 27.05
CA LYS A 7 3.46 6.30 27.35
C LYS A 7 4.87 6.62 26.86
N VAL A 8 4.99 7.63 26.01
CA VAL A 8 6.28 8.11 25.49
C VAL A 8 6.72 9.33 26.29
N ASP A 9 7.95 9.31 26.79
CA ASP A 9 8.59 10.51 27.34
C ASP A 9 9.24 11.32 26.21
N VAL A 10 8.56 12.37 25.77
CA VAL A 10 9.02 13.27 24.68
C VAL A 10 10.31 14.02 25.00
N LYS A 11 10.78 14.03 26.26
CA LYS A 11 12.08 14.61 26.61
C LYS A 11 13.25 13.66 26.35
N ALA A 12 12.98 12.36 26.26
CA ALA A 12 13.97 11.31 26.07
C ALA A 12 14.07 10.80 24.62
N VAL A 13 13.22 11.31 23.72
CA VAL A 13 13.21 10.87 22.32
C VAL A 13 14.36 11.47 21.53
N LYS A 14 14.91 10.69 20.60
CA LYS A 14 15.87 11.17 19.62
C LYS A 14 15.13 11.83 18.46
N LYS A 15 15.72 12.90 17.94
CA LYS A 15 15.29 13.52 16.68
C LYS A 15 16.23 13.12 15.55
N ASN A 16 15.69 12.88 14.36
CA ASN A 16 16.50 12.67 13.16
C ASN A 16 17.06 14.02 12.64
N ALA A 17 17.80 13.97 11.53
CA ALA A 17 18.37 15.17 10.88
C ALA A 17 17.31 16.18 10.40
N HIS A 18 16.07 15.74 10.20
CA HIS A 18 14.93 16.58 9.77
C HIS A 18 14.15 17.16 10.96
N GLY A 19 14.53 16.83 12.20
CA GLY A 19 13.86 17.29 13.41
C GLY A 19 12.67 16.43 13.86
N ASP A 20 12.39 15.34 13.17
CA ASP A 20 11.29 14.43 13.50
C ASP A 20 11.66 13.55 14.69
N VAL A 21 10.68 13.30 15.56
CA VAL A 21 10.80 12.35 16.66
C VAL A 21 10.83 10.93 16.11
N VAL A 22 11.88 10.18 16.41
CA VAL A 22 12.01 8.77 16.02
C VAL A 22 11.73 7.88 17.24
N LEU A 23 10.69 7.06 17.14
CA LEU A 23 10.35 6.05 18.14
C LEU A 23 10.65 4.65 17.60
N SER A 24 11.13 3.78 18.47
CA SER A 24 11.19 2.35 18.15
C SER A 24 9.76 1.81 17.96
N PRO A 25 9.50 1.03 16.90
CA PRO A 25 8.20 0.39 16.70
C PRO A 25 7.82 -0.48 17.90
N LEU A 26 6.56 -0.39 18.34
CA LEU A 26 6.01 -1.32 19.32
C LEU A 26 5.55 -2.57 18.60
N ARG A 27 6.06 -3.72 19.03
CA ARG A 27 5.66 -5.02 18.50
C ARG A 27 5.11 -5.88 19.62
N PHE A 28 3.97 -6.51 19.37
CA PHE A 28 3.33 -7.45 20.28
C PHE A 28 2.58 -8.50 19.47
N THR A 29 2.34 -9.65 20.08
CA THR A 29 1.64 -10.78 19.46
C THR A 29 0.55 -11.24 20.42
N TYR A 30 -0.61 -11.59 19.87
CA TYR A 30 -1.73 -12.13 20.61
C TYR A 30 -2.57 -13.03 19.69
N GLU A 31 -3.35 -13.89 20.29
CA GLU A 31 -4.31 -14.75 19.61
C GLU A 31 -5.73 -14.20 19.83
N GLU A 32 -6.53 -14.11 18.77
CA GLU A 32 -7.94 -13.71 18.80
C GLU A 32 -8.64 -14.25 17.54
N ASP A 33 -9.92 -14.58 17.63
CA ASP A 33 -10.72 -15.09 16.51
C ASP A 33 -11.01 -14.03 15.42
N GLN A 34 -10.86 -12.75 15.76
CA GLN A 34 -11.16 -11.62 14.87
C GLN A 34 -10.02 -10.60 14.88
N LEU A 35 -9.57 -10.21 13.67
CA LEU A 35 -8.63 -9.12 13.49
C LEU A 35 -9.35 -7.77 13.65
N ARG A 36 -9.28 -7.20 14.86
CA ARG A 36 -9.89 -5.91 15.21
C ARG A 36 -8.84 -4.90 15.64
N LEU A 37 -8.96 -3.67 15.15
CA LEU A 37 -8.11 -2.56 15.53
C LEU A 37 -8.90 -1.52 16.35
N PRO A 38 -8.64 -1.38 17.66
CA PRO A 38 -9.41 -0.51 18.55
C PRO A 38 -8.99 0.97 18.45
N VAL A 39 -9.42 1.64 17.37
CA VAL A 39 -9.05 3.04 17.05
C VAL A 39 -9.89 4.09 17.75
N ARG A 40 -11.07 3.73 18.29
CA ARG A 40 -11.97 4.71 18.93
C ARG A 40 -11.40 5.36 20.19
N LEU A 41 -10.51 4.66 20.90
CA LEU A 41 -9.84 5.23 22.08
C LEU A 41 -8.98 6.45 21.71
N GLY A 42 -8.39 6.46 20.51
CA GLY A 42 -7.64 7.60 20.00
C GLY A 42 -8.49 8.83 19.70
N LEU A 43 -9.80 8.65 19.46
CA LEU A 43 -10.73 9.73 19.13
C LEU A 43 -11.14 10.59 20.32
N LEU A 44 -11.04 10.06 21.55
CA LEU A 44 -11.40 10.81 22.75
C LEU A 44 -10.55 12.07 22.93
N ASN A 45 -9.30 12.05 22.42
CA ASN A 45 -8.36 13.16 22.52
C ASN A 45 -8.02 13.81 21.16
N ALA A 46 -8.75 13.44 20.11
CA ALA A 46 -8.50 13.95 18.76
C ALA A 46 -9.02 15.39 18.62
N ALA A 47 -8.14 16.33 18.29
CA ALA A 47 -8.54 17.71 17.97
C ALA A 47 -9.17 17.85 16.56
N GLY A 48 -9.06 16.82 15.72
CA GLY A 48 -9.54 16.83 14.34
C GLY A 48 -9.45 15.45 13.70
N LYS A 49 -9.50 15.43 12.36
CA LYS A 49 -9.35 14.20 11.58
C LYS A 49 -7.98 13.58 11.79
N GLN A 50 -7.93 12.25 11.80
CA GLN A 50 -6.70 11.47 11.88
C GLN A 50 -6.58 10.57 10.67
N ASP A 51 -5.38 10.49 10.10
CA ASP A 51 -5.02 9.48 9.12
C ASP A 51 -4.61 8.19 9.82
N LEU A 52 -5.13 7.07 9.33
CA LEU A 52 -4.69 5.73 9.71
C LEU A 52 -4.36 4.94 8.46
N ILE A 53 -3.11 4.51 8.39
CA ILE A 53 -2.62 3.60 7.38
C ILE A 53 -2.37 2.27 8.06
N VAL A 54 -2.98 1.21 7.52
CA VAL A 54 -2.85 -0.16 8.00
C VAL A 54 -2.20 -0.98 6.91
N TYR A 55 -1.11 -1.66 7.27
CA TYR A 55 -0.47 -2.65 6.43
C TYR A 55 -0.78 -4.03 7.00
N ILE A 56 -1.33 -4.91 6.16
CA ILE A 56 -1.63 -6.30 6.53
C ILE A 56 -0.82 -7.20 5.61
N LEU A 57 0.01 -8.06 6.20
CA LEU A 57 0.69 -9.16 5.55
C LEU A 57 -0.06 -10.45 5.85
N ASN A 58 -0.46 -11.18 4.82
CA ASN A 58 -1.08 -12.50 4.96
C ASN A 58 -0.56 -13.46 3.89
N PRO A 59 -0.39 -14.77 4.15
CA PRO A 59 0.21 -15.70 3.18
C PRO A 59 -0.57 -15.89 1.88
N GLU A 60 -1.86 -15.52 1.83
CA GLU A 60 -2.74 -15.87 0.70
C GLU A 60 -3.68 -14.73 0.29
N SER A 61 -4.31 -14.06 1.25
CA SER A 61 -5.43 -13.16 1.00
C SER A 61 -5.06 -11.69 1.15
N ARG A 62 -5.73 -10.84 0.36
CA ARG A 62 -5.82 -9.42 0.72
C ARG A 62 -6.85 -9.25 1.83
N PHE A 63 -6.90 -8.06 2.44
CA PHE A 63 -7.85 -7.75 3.49
C PHE A 63 -8.70 -6.53 3.16
N GLU A 64 -9.85 -6.43 3.81
CA GLU A 64 -10.74 -5.27 3.75
C GLU A 64 -11.47 -5.08 5.09
N ALA A 65 -12.09 -3.92 5.30
CA ALA A 65 -12.85 -3.66 6.50
C ALA A 65 -14.26 -4.26 6.38
N ALA A 66 -14.62 -5.19 7.26
CA ALA A 66 -15.92 -5.87 7.24
C ALA A 66 -17.10 -4.93 7.57
N ASN A 67 -16.84 -3.88 8.32
CA ASN A 67 -17.84 -2.98 8.90
C ASN A 67 -17.81 -1.55 8.34
N TYR A 68 -17.07 -1.32 7.25
CA TYR A 68 -17.04 -0.05 6.54
C TYR A 68 -17.11 -0.28 5.04
N LYS A 69 -17.49 0.77 4.30
CA LYS A 69 -17.42 0.75 2.85
C LYS A 69 -15.95 0.63 2.42
N ASN A 70 -15.63 -0.38 1.63
CA ASN A 70 -14.31 -0.52 1.01
C ASN A 70 -14.37 0.07 -0.40
N VAL A 71 -13.37 0.89 -0.72
CA VAL A 71 -13.15 1.45 -2.05
C VAL A 71 -11.69 1.33 -2.42
N PHE A 72 -11.37 1.46 -3.70
CA PHE A 72 -10.00 1.50 -4.19
C PHE A 72 -9.62 2.94 -4.48
N ILE A 73 -8.37 3.31 -4.24
CA ILE A 73 -7.88 4.61 -4.68
C ILE A 73 -7.99 4.68 -6.22
N PRO A 74 -8.49 5.78 -6.79
CA PRO A 74 -8.50 5.94 -8.24
C PRO A 74 -7.08 5.76 -8.79
N SER A 75 -6.93 4.83 -9.72
CA SER A 75 -5.63 4.42 -10.25
C SER A 75 -5.61 4.51 -11.78
N ASN A 76 -4.43 4.34 -12.38
CA ASN A 76 -4.18 4.51 -13.81
C ASN A 76 -4.61 5.88 -14.36
N LEU A 77 -4.39 6.93 -13.57
CA LEU A 77 -4.66 8.29 -14.01
C LEU A 77 -3.44 8.85 -14.74
N GLU A 78 -3.66 9.43 -15.91
CA GLU A 78 -2.64 10.27 -16.55
C GLU A 78 -2.62 11.63 -15.85
N VAL A 79 -1.42 12.06 -15.47
CA VAL A 79 -1.20 13.31 -14.75
C VAL A 79 -0.20 14.18 -15.50
N LEU A 80 -0.30 15.50 -15.30
CA LEU A 80 0.63 16.45 -15.87
C LEU A 80 2.04 16.24 -15.31
N ASP A 81 3.08 16.47 -16.11
CA ASP A 81 4.48 16.31 -15.67
C ASP A 81 4.78 17.16 -14.42
N GLU A 82 4.15 18.33 -14.28
CA GLU A 82 4.33 19.22 -13.13
C GLU A 82 3.94 18.58 -11.79
N ILE A 83 3.05 17.57 -11.78
CA ILE A 83 2.64 16.85 -10.57
C ILE A 83 3.83 16.22 -9.86
N ARG A 84 4.90 15.86 -10.59
CA ARG A 84 6.12 15.30 -9.97
C ARG A 84 6.78 16.24 -8.95
N LYS A 85 6.54 17.56 -9.06
CA LYS A 85 7.09 18.58 -8.16
C LYS A 85 6.42 18.55 -6.79
N ASP A 86 5.15 18.14 -6.74
CA ASP A 86 4.37 18.00 -5.51
C ASP A 86 3.36 16.86 -5.63
N PHE A 87 3.90 15.64 -5.72
CA PHE A 87 3.05 14.44 -5.80
C PHE A 87 2.26 14.23 -4.50
N GLY A 88 2.83 14.64 -3.36
CA GLY A 88 2.18 14.54 -2.05
C GLY A 88 0.88 15.35 -1.99
N GLY A 89 0.92 16.61 -2.45
CA GLY A 89 -0.27 17.46 -2.53
C GLY A 89 -1.33 16.90 -3.47
N PHE A 90 -0.93 16.46 -4.67
CA PHE A 90 -1.84 15.78 -5.60
C PHE A 90 -2.53 14.56 -4.97
N TYR A 91 -1.74 13.69 -4.31
CA TYR A 91 -2.27 12.48 -3.72
C TYR A 91 -3.24 12.77 -2.56
N ALA A 92 -2.92 13.76 -1.73
CA ALA A 92 -3.79 14.19 -0.64
C ALA A 92 -5.16 14.63 -1.15
N GLU A 93 -5.22 15.46 -2.20
CA GLU A 93 -6.47 15.91 -2.81
C GLU A 93 -7.25 14.76 -3.46
N LEU A 94 -6.56 13.84 -4.14
CA LEU A 94 -7.21 12.66 -4.72
C LEU A 94 -7.83 11.77 -3.64
N PHE A 95 -7.11 11.55 -2.55
CA PHE A 95 -7.58 10.76 -1.41
C PHE A 95 -8.77 11.44 -0.72
N ASP A 96 -8.68 12.75 -0.47
CA ASP A 96 -9.79 13.53 0.13
C ASP A 96 -11.04 13.51 -0.76
N ALA A 97 -10.87 13.66 -2.08
CA ALA A 97 -11.98 13.54 -3.04
C ALA A 97 -12.58 12.11 -3.05
N THR A 98 -11.75 11.08 -2.90
CA THR A 98 -12.19 9.68 -2.83
C THR A 98 -13.04 9.44 -1.59
N LEU A 99 -12.58 9.91 -0.42
CA LEU A 99 -13.35 9.80 0.82
C LEU A 99 -14.63 10.65 0.79
N ALA A 100 -14.57 11.86 0.24
CA ALA A 100 -15.72 12.76 0.17
C ALA A 100 -16.89 12.15 -0.62
N LYS A 101 -16.60 11.43 -1.71
CA LYS A 101 -17.62 10.68 -2.48
C LYS A 101 -18.34 9.63 -1.65
N GLU A 102 -17.65 9.04 -0.68
CA GLU A 102 -18.19 8.04 0.25
C GLU A 102 -18.65 8.66 1.59
N GLY A 103 -18.90 9.98 1.63
CA GLY A 103 -19.36 10.67 2.84
C GLY A 103 -18.35 10.70 3.99
N GLY A 104 -17.07 10.49 3.70
CA GLY A 104 -15.98 10.41 4.67
C GLY A 104 -15.93 9.10 5.45
N LYS A 105 -16.71 8.08 5.07
CA LYS A 105 -16.86 6.82 5.81
C LYS A 105 -16.44 5.60 4.98
N ALA A 106 -15.21 5.62 4.50
CA ALA A 106 -14.65 4.51 3.74
C ALA A 106 -13.24 4.15 4.18
N VAL A 107 -12.87 2.90 3.89
CA VAL A 107 -11.50 2.39 3.96
C VAL A 107 -11.03 2.21 2.52
N VAL A 108 -9.96 2.92 2.17
CA VAL A 108 -9.41 2.97 0.82
C VAL A 108 -8.29 1.94 0.71
N THR A 109 -8.38 1.04 -0.25
CA THR A 109 -7.26 0.16 -0.63
C THR A 109 -6.36 0.91 -1.59
N GLU A 110 -5.09 1.07 -1.21
CA GLU A 110 -4.07 1.77 -2.01
C GLU A 110 -3.11 0.79 -2.70
N TYR A 111 -2.97 -0.42 -2.14
CA TYR A 111 -2.13 -1.49 -2.66
C TYR A 111 -2.62 -2.85 -2.19
N ALA A 112 -2.63 -3.85 -3.07
CA ALA A 112 -2.87 -5.26 -2.75
C ALA A 112 -2.13 -6.15 -3.76
N TRP A 113 -0.96 -6.67 -3.39
CA TRP A 113 -0.11 -7.48 -4.28
C TRP A 113 0.88 -8.34 -3.47
N GLN A 114 1.51 -9.34 -4.09
CA GLN A 114 2.53 -10.16 -3.45
C GLN A 114 3.73 -9.29 -3.05
N ALA A 115 4.24 -9.51 -1.84
CA ALA A 115 5.36 -8.78 -1.26
C ALA A 115 6.70 -9.07 -1.97
N GLY A 116 6.81 -10.25 -2.59
CA GLY A 116 8.03 -10.73 -3.24
C GLY A 116 8.17 -10.34 -4.72
N SER A 117 7.14 -9.75 -5.34
CA SER A 117 7.20 -9.29 -6.74
C SER A 117 6.27 -8.10 -6.99
N CYS A 118 6.73 -7.15 -7.80
CA CYS A 118 5.94 -6.03 -8.31
C CYS A 118 6.38 -5.72 -9.76
N ASP A 119 5.52 -5.08 -10.55
CA ASP A 119 5.87 -4.63 -11.90
C ASP A 119 5.12 -3.33 -12.30
N PRO A 120 5.81 -2.20 -12.53
CA PRO A 120 7.22 -1.96 -12.21
C PRO A 120 7.44 -1.82 -10.69
N CYS A 121 8.52 -2.38 -10.16
CA CYS A 121 8.93 -2.14 -8.77
C CYS A 121 9.74 -0.83 -8.65
N PRO A 122 9.21 0.24 -8.02
CA PRO A 122 9.99 1.45 -7.78
C PRO A 122 11.07 1.25 -6.70
N VAL A 123 10.91 0.23 -5.85
CA VAL A 123 11.83 -0.17 -4.78
C VAL A 123 11.98 -1.69 -4.75
N PRO A 124 13.07 -2.24 -4.19
CA PRO A 124 13.21 -3.68 -4.02
C PRO A 124 12.01 -4.30 -3.28
N PRO A 125 11.62 -5.55 -3.60
CA PRO A 125 10.57 -6.26 -2.88
C PRO A 125 10.95 -6.47 -1.41
N LEU A 126 9.98 -6.84 -0.57
CA LEU A 126 10.24 -7.13 0.85
C LEU A 126 11.25 -8.28 0.99
N GLN A 127 12.27 -8.07 1.81
CA GLN A 127 13.31 -9.04 2.09
C GLN A 127 12.97 -9.87 3.33
N PRO A 128 13.59 -11.05 3.52
CA PRO A 128 13.40 -11.86 4.73
C PRO A 128 13.66 -11.10 6.04
N SER A 129 14.63 -10.19 6.06
CA SER A 129 14.92 -9.32 7.21
C SER A 129 13.79 -8.34 7.52
N ASP A 130 13.07 -7.89 6.50
CA ASP A 130 11.92 -7.00 6.65
C ASP A 130 10.76 -7.77 7.26
N LEU A 131 10.48 -8.97 6.75
CA LEU A 131 9.47 -9.88 7.31
C LEU A 131 9.77 -10.20 8.78
N TYR A 132 11.03 -10.51 9.13
CA TYR A 132 11.46 -10.70 10.52
C TYR A 132 11.16 -9.46 11.39
N THR A 133 11.48 -8.26 10.89
CA THR A 133 11.20 -7.00 11.60
C THR A 133 9.70 -6.77 11.79
N LEU A 134 8.90 -7.17 10.80
CA LEU A 134 7.43 -7.08 10.79
C LEU A 134 6.73 -8.22 11.56
N GLY A 135 7.48 -9.15 12.15
CA GLY A 135 6.96 -10.21 13.01
C GLY A 135 6.89 -11.62 12.41
N GLY A 136 7.54 -11.85 11.27
CA GLY A 136 7.64 -13.16 10.61
C GLY A 136 8.21 -14.28 11.50
N ASP A 137 9.05 -13.94 12.48
CA ASP A 137 9.60 -14.88 13.46
C ASP A 137 8.55 -15.54 14.35
N VAL A 138 7.37 -14.92 14.51
CA VAL A 138 6.22 -15.53 15.19
C VAL A 138 5.70 -16.73 14.41
N PHE A 139 5.83 -16.71 13.08
CA PHE A 139 5.38 -17.76 12.17
C PHE A 139 6.46 -18.82 11.88
N GLY A 140 7.57 -18.79 12.64
CA GLY A 140 8.68 -19.72 12.44
C GLY A 140 9.62 -19.34 11.29
N GLU A 141 9.52 -18.12 10.74
CA GLU A 141 10.53 -17.63 9.80
C GLU A 141 11.85 -17.40 10.55
N ALA A 142 12.89 -18.18 10.20
CA ALA A 142 14.23 -17.97 10.72
C ALA A 142 14.76 -16.60 10.26
N LYS A 143 15.71 -16.01 11.00
CA LYS A 143 16.50 -14.87 10.49
C LYS A 143 17.24 -15.31 9.22
N GLY A 144 16.63 -15.12 8.06
CA GLY A 144 17.29 -15.33 6.78
C GLY A 144 18.40 -14.30 6.63
N GLU A 145 19.61 -14.75 6.32
CA GLU A 145 20.69 -13.86 5.87
C GLU A 145 20.25 -13.17 4.57
N ALA A 146 20.47 -11.86 4.47
CA ALA A 146 20.15 -11.10 3.28
C ALA A 146 20.91 -11.70 2.08
N GLN A 147 20.18 -12.20 1.09
CA GLN A 147 20.79 -12.71 -0.14
C GLN A 147 21.42 -11.56 -0.92
N ASP A 148 22.66 -11.77 -1.38
CA ASP A 148 23.45 -10.79 -2.12
C ASP A 148 22.70 -10.36 -3.40
N PRO A 149 22.39 -9.06 -3.57
CA PRO A 149 21.67 -8.55 -4.74
C PRO A 149 22.40 -8.76 -6.08
N ALA A 150 23.65 -9.24 -6.07
CA ALA A 150 24.45 -9.52 -7.27
C ALA A 150 24.19 -10.89 -7.92
N ASP A 151 23.49 -11.84 -7.27
CA ASP A 151 23.27 -13.17 -7.85
C ASP A 151 22.03 -13.18 -8.78
N ARG A 152 22.27 -12.80 -10.04
CA ARG A 152 21.28 -12.84 -11.13
C ARG A 152 21.17 -14.21 -11.82
N SER A 153 21.79 -15.26 -11.28
CA SER A 153 22.00 -16.52 -12.02
C SER A 153 20.85 -17.53 -11.91
N GLN A 154 19.81 -17.24 -11.13
CA GLN A 154 18.63 -18.10 -10.99
C GLN A 154 17.39 -17.39 -11.57
N PRO A 155 16.64 -18.01 -12.50
CA PRO A 155 15.33 -17.51 -12.89
C PRO A 155 14.47 -17.39 -11.63
N PHE A 156 13.87 -16.21 -11.40
CA PHE A 156 12.97 -15.87 -10.29
C PHE A 156 11.62 -16.66 -10.33
N PHE A 157 11.65 -17.95 -10.62
CA PHE A 157 10.49 -18.85 -10.56
C PHE A 157 10.63 -19.79 -9.35
N GLY A 158 10.13 -19.32 -8.20
CA GLY A 158 10.03 -20.08 -6.93
C GLY A 158 11.29 -19.93 -6.08
N GLN A 159 11.32 -19.12 -5.03
CA GLN A 159 10.40 -19.14 -3.88
C GLN A 159 10.33 -17.72 -3.29
N ALA A 160 9.64 -16.82 -4.00
CA ALA A 160 9.36 -15.49 -3.47
C ALA A 160 8.40 -15.64 -2.28
N SER A 161 8.64 -14.91 -1.20
CA SER A 161 7.77 -14.88 -0.02
C SER A 161 6.30 -14.72 -0.44
N SER A 162 5.43 -15.68 -0.11
CA SER A 162 4.04 -15.76 -0.61
C SER A 162 3.10 -14.69 -0.03
N TRP A 163 3.59 -13.87 0.89
CA TRP A 163 2.80 -12.87 1.59
C TRP A 163 2.17 -11.88 0.61
N VAL A 164 0.86 -11.72 0.69
CA VAL A 164 0.11 -10.61 0.12
C VAL A 164 0.19 -9.43 1.08
N LEU A 165 0.71 -8.31 0.58
CA LEU A 165 0.69 -7.03 1.28
C LEU A 165 -0.57 -6.26 0.87
N THR A 166 -1.40 -5.93 1.85
CA THR A 166 -2.52 -5.01 1.68
C THR A 166 -2.21 -3.70 2.41
N ARG A 167 -2.33 -2.57 1.70
CA ARG A 167 -2.27 -1.22 2.28
C ARG A 167 -3.66 -0.60 2.26
N LEU A 168 -4.21 -0.37 3.45
CA LEU A 168 -5.48 0.28 3.67
C LEU A 168 -5.25 1.67 4.28
N HIS A 169 -6.01 2.67 3.84
CA HIS A 169 -5.94 4.03 4.37
C HIS A 169 -7.35 4.56 4.61
N THR A 170 -7.58 5.11 5.79
CA THR A 170 -8.80 5.84 6.12
C THR A 170 -8.46 7.10 6.89
N ARG A 171 -9.26 8.15 6.70
CA ARG A 171 -9.17 9.40 7.47
C ARG A 171 -10.48 9.62 8.19
N TYR A 172 -10.39 9.70 9.51
CA TYR A 172 -11.58 9.64 10.35
C TYR A 172 -11.57 10.63 11.51
N ASP A 173 -12.78 10.92 11.99
CA ASP A 173 -13.03 11.68 13.21
C ASP A 173 -14.19 11.04 14.00
N GLN A 174 -14.64 11.70 15.07
CA GLN A 174 -15.76 11.24 15.90
C GLN A 174 -17.09 11.09 15.14
N LYS A 175 -17.26 11.76 13.99
CA LYS A 175 -18.48 11.72 13.18
C LYS A 175 -18.43 10.60 12.12
N THR A 176 -17.24 10.28 11.62
CA THR A 176 -17.08 9.31 10.53
C THR A 176 -16.76 7.88 11.00
N LEU A 177 -16.07 7.71 12.13
CA LEU A 177 -15.78 6.39 12.70
C LEU A 177 -16.72 6.05 13.87
N SER A 178 -17.76 5.27 13.60
CA SER A 178 -18.76 4.86 14.60
C SER A 178 -18.34 3.66 15.45
N GLU A 179 -17.47 2.81 14.92
CA GLU A 179 -17.04 1.55 15.51
C GLU A 179 -15.56 1.25 15.19
N ASP A 180 -14.92 0.39 15.98
CA ASP A 180 -13.55 -0.07 15.73
C ASP A 180 -13.48 -0.84 14.40
N LEU A 181 -12.33 -0.77 13.71
CA LEU A 181 -12.17 -1.43 12.43
C LEU A 181 -12.05 -2.95 12.61
N VAL A 182 -12.84 -3.70 11.86
CA VAL A 182 -12.77 -5.15 11.79
C VAL A 182 -12.28 -5.53 10.41
N PHE A 183 -11.20 -6.31 10.32
CA PHE A 183 -10.63 -6.73 9.05
C PHE A 183 -10.94 -8.19 8.76
N VAL A 184 -11.26 -8.49 7.50
CA VAL A 184 -11.54 -9.84 7.03
C VAL A 184 -10.75 -10.12 5.74
N PRO A 185 -10.41 -11.39 5.47
CA PRO A 185 -9.85 -11.79 4.18
C PRO A 185 -10.81 -11.45 3.05
N ALA A 186 -10.26 -11.08 1.91
CA ALA A 186 -11.03 -10.76 0.71
C ALA A 186 -10.37 -11.31 -0.55
N GLY A 187 -11.19 -11.53 -1.57
CA GLY A 187 -10.78 -12.17 -2.82
C GLY A 187 -9.79 -11.32 -3.63
N PRO A 188 -8.94 -11.96 -4.45
CA PRO A 188 -7.94 -11.28 -5.25
C PRO A 188 -8.52 -10.29 -6.25
N VAL A 189 -7.80 -9.20 -6.48
CA VAL A 189 -8.18 -8.13 -7.41
C VAL A 189 -7.01 -7.69 -8.28
N THR A 190 -7.31 -7.18 -9.47
CA THR A 190 -6.34 -6.53 -10.37
C THR A 190 -6.79 -5.12 -10.71
N GLY A 191 -5.84 -4.20 -10.86
CA GLY A 191 -6.11 -2.85 -11.34
C GLY A 191 -4.92 -1.92 -11.15
N GLY A 192 -4.88 -0.83 -11.91
CA GLY A 192 -3.74 0.09 -11.86
C GLY A 192 -2.50 -0.47 -12.55
N ARG A 193 -2.69 -1.29 -13.60
CA ARG A 193 -1.59 -1.92 -14.34
C ARG A 193 -1.27 -1.19 -15.63
N GLY A 194 -0.03 -1.35 -16.10
CA GLY A 194 0.33 -1.00 -17.47
C GLY A 194 0.18 -2.23 -18.36
N SER A 195 -0.48 -2.08 -19.51
CA SER A 195 -0.25 -2.96 -20.66
C SER A 195 0.99 -2.50 -21.42
N GLU A 196 1.54 -3.35 -22.30
CA GLU A 196 2.48 -2.87 -23.31
C GLU A 196 1.85 -1.71 -24.08
N GLY A 197 2.39 -0.51 -23.88
CA GLY A 197 1.89 0.70 -24.56
C GLY A 197 1.06 1.68 -23.75
N ILE A 198 0.05 2.26 -24.41
CA ILE A 198 -0.97 3.07 -23.74
C ILE A 198 -1.86 2.09 -22.96
N SER A 199 -2.01 2.34 -21.65
CA SER A 199 -2.87 1.49 -20.82
C SER A 199 -4.28 1.51 -21.38
N GLN A 200 -4.85 0.34 -21.66
CA GLN A 200 -6.26 0.21 -22.08
C GLN A 200 -7.20 0.04 -20.88
N GLU A 201 -6.67 -0.04 -19.66
CA GLU A 201 -7.51 -0.07 -18.46
C GLU A 201 -8.28 1.24 -18.32
N GLN A 202 -9.58 1.14 -18.05
CA GLN A 202 -10.36 2.32 -17.71
C GLN A 202 -9.78 2.93 -16.42
N PRO A 203 -9.59 4.26 -16.36
CA PRO A 203 -9.14 4.94 -15.14
C PRO A 203 -9.97 4.53 -13.92
N GLY A 204 -9.31 4.02 -12.88
CA GLY A 204 -9.94 3.54 -11.65
C GLY A 204 -10.60 2.16 -11.72
N ALA A 205 -10.47 1.42 -12.82
CA ALA A 205 -10.99 0.06 -12.91
C ALA A 205 -10.25 -0.88 -11.97
N VAL A 206 -11.03 -1.63 -11.19
CA VAL A 206 -10.57 -2.73 -10.35
C VAL A 206 -11.52 -3.89 -10.53
N GLU A 207 -10.98 -5.06 -10.85
CA GLU A 207 -11.76 -6.25 -11.18
C GLU A 207 -11.30 -7.45 -10.34
N PRO A 208 -12.19 -8.39 -10.02
CA PRO A 208 -11.80 -9.68 -9.46
C PRO A 208 -10.78 -10.39 -10.35
N ALA A 209 -9.79 -11.03 -9.74
CA ALA A 209 -8.72 -11.73 -10.44
C ALA A 209 -8.42 -13.08 -9.77
N SER A 210 -7.55 -13.89 -10.37
CA SER A 210 -7.03 -15.12 -9.73
C SER A 210 -5.87 -14.84 -8.76
N VAL A 211 -5.21 -13.69 -8.89
CA VAL A 211 -4.09 -13.25 -8.06
C VAL A 211 -4.24 -11.78 -7.69
N ASN A 212 -3.76 -11.38 -6.52
CA ASN A 212 -3.72 -9.97 -6.13
C ASN A 212 -2.68 -9.24 -6.98
N ASN A 213 -3.08 -8.15 -7.63
CA ASN A 213 -2.24 -7.32 -8.48
C ASN A 213 -2.86 -5.92 -8.62
N PHE A 214 -3.02 -5.23 -7.50
CA PHE A 214 -3.55 -3.88 -7.45
C PHE A 214 -2.54 -2.90 -6.85
N GLN A 215 -2.41 -1.74 -7.49
CA GLN A 215 -1.65 -0.60 -6.98
C GLN A 215 -2.27 0.73 -7.43
N GLY A 216 -2.17 1.76 -6.60
CA GLY A 216 -2.35 3.15 -7.03
C GLY A 216 -1.22 3.56 -7.99
N ARG A 217 -1.58 3.86 -9.24
CA ARG A 217 -0.63 4.19 -10.32
C ARG A 217 -1.03 5.50 -10.99
N TYR A 218 -0.07 6.41 -11.13
CA TYR A 218 -0.24 7.72 -11.74
C TYR A 218 0.85 7.94 -12.77
N ILE A 219 0.46 8.31 -13.99
CA ILE A 219 1.29 8.15 -15.18
C ILE A 219 1.59 9.52 -15.77
N ILE A 220 2.88 9.85 -15.85
CA ILE A 220 3.37 10.94 -16.71
C ILE A 220 3.85 10.29 -17.99
N ARG A 221 3.33 10.72 -19.14
CA ARG A 221 3.80 10.26 -20.45
C ARG A 221 4.79 11.23 -21.04
N HIS A 222 5.98 10.72 -21.37
CA HIS A 222 6.96 11.43 -22.17
C HIS A 222 6.89 10.92 -23.60
N TYR A 223 6.15 11.63 -24.45
CA TYR A 223 6.09 11.31 -25.87
C TYR A 223 7.43 11.64 -26.54
N TRP A 224 7.87 10.79 -27.47
CA TRP A 224 9.07 11.04 -28.27
C TRP A 224 8.87 12.29 -29.13
N GLY A 225 9.66 13.34 -28.85
CA GLY A 225 9.63 14.59 -29.60
C GLY A 225 10.70 14.71 -30.70
N GLY A 226 11.53 13.68 -30.87
CA GLY A 226 12.59 13.67 -31.87
C GLY A 226 12.12 13.17 -33.24
N GLU A 227 13.02 13.18 -34.22
CA GLU A 227 12.78 12.54 -35.51
C GLU A 227 12.64 11.02 -35.34
N VAL A 228 11.67 10.43 -36.04
CA VAL A 228 11.43 8.99 -36.06
C VAL A 228 12.10 8.40 -37.29
N LYS A 229 13.11 7.56 -37.08
CA LYS A 229 13.99 7.04 -38.15
C LYS A 229 13.63 5.64 -38.66
N CYS A 230 12.66 4.98 -38.04
CA CYS A 230 12.19 3.68 -38.53
C CYS A 230 11.17 3.88 -39.66
N ASP A 231 11.21 2.99 -40.65
CA ASP A 231 10.37 3.09 -41.85
C ASP A 231 8.87 2.90 -41.54
N ALA A 232 8.54 2.16 -40.48
CA ALA A 232 7.17 1.88 -40.03
C ALA A 232 7.06 1.93 -38.50
N PRO A 233 7.02 3.13 -37.88
CA PRO A 233 6.91 3.25 -36.42
C PRO A 233 5.58 2.71 -35.91
N VAL A 234 5.65 1.85 -34.88
CA VAL A 234 4.47 1.46 -34.09
C VAL A 234 4.47 2.26 -32.80
N TRP A 235 3.67 3.31 -32.77
CA TRP A 235 3.53 4.18 -31.61
C TRP A 235 2.86 3.46 -30.43
N GLY A 236 3.29 3.80 -29.22
CA GLY A 236 2.72 3.20 -28.02
C GLY A 236 3.02 1.71 -27.89
N ARG A 237 4.15 1.22 -28.41
CA ARG A 237 4.77 -0.03 -27.97
C ARG A 237 6.13 0.28 -27.37
N TRP A 238 6.31 -0.06 -26.10
CA TRP A 238 7.55 0.15 -25.36
C TRP A 238 8.19 -1.23 -25.16
N GLY A 239 9.02 -1.65 -26.10
CA GLY A 239 9.64 -2.97 -26.11
C GLY A 239 10.13 -3.34 -27.50
N GLY A 240 11.36 -3.83 -27.58
CA GLY A 240 11.94 -4.51 -28.72
C GLY A 240 12.40 -5.89 -28.29
#